data_AF-A0AA38PN20-F1
#
_entry.id   AF-A0AA38PN20-F1
#
_cell.length_a   1.000
_cell.length_b   1.000
_cell.length_c   1.000
_cell.angle_alpha   90.00
_cell.angle_beta   90.00
_cell.angle_gamma   90.00
#
_symmetry.space_group_name_H-M   'P 1'
#
loop_
_entity.id
_entity.type
_entity.pdbx_description
1 polymer ?
#
loop_
_entity_poly.entity_id
_entity_poly.type
_entity_poly.pdbx_seq_one_letter_code
_entity_poly.pdbx_strand_id
1 'polypeptide(L)'
;FDANLFLATCTDPQSTFSFDVLNDWHISTLQGKTSAYDFVRKLRRLSDNVFTGNVPVSFPVLSDVLDPIKQFMFVARIWTLLKAEKRSGKAYLGGMNILNPSRPKDTVQVLCPICPEAGVNVPPQWLQQPPALRFVNLINYGKKNDSNDVSLFAGRAYMAEESSFKHYLATVPQIQKDKAICNHLKVVNSANRAKFKNMGVTGVVTCQCDHGFIWSSVDLVRGEK
;
A
#
# COMPACT_ATOMS: atom_id res chain seq x y z
N PHE A 1 12.57 23.73 -4.89
CA PHE A 1 12.33 23.08 -3.58
C PHE A 1 12.37 24.07 -2.43
N ASP A 2 13.08 25.20 -2.57
CA ASP A 2 13.24 26.23 -1.51
C ASP A 2 11.92 26.84 -1.01
N ALA A 3 10.87 26.81 -1.83
CA ALA A 3 9.54 27.25 -1.43
C ALA A 3 8.75 26.25 -0.57
N ASN A 4 9.28 25.04 -0.30
CA ASN A 4 8.59 23.96 0.43
C ASN A 4 7.22 23.58 -0.16
N LEU A 5 7.09 23.64 -1.48
CA LEU A 5 5.89 23.27 -2.24
C LEU A 5 6.15 22.04 -3.11
N PHE A 6 5.13 21.18 -3.19
CA PHE A 6 5.08 20.00 -4.06
C PHE A 6 4.02 20.20 -5.15
N LEU A 7 4.39 19.99 -6.41
CA LEU A 7 3.49 20.23 -7.55
C LEU A 7 2.46 19.11 -7.69
N ALA A 8 1.21 19.47 -7.97
CA ALA A 8 0.14 18.48 -8.22
C ALA A 8 0.25 17.83 -9.62
N THR A 9 0.83 18.54 -10.58
CA THR A 9 1.10 18.09 -11.95
C THR A 9 2.54 18.42 -12.33
N CYS A 10 3.15 17.60 -13.19
CA CYS A 10 4.51 17.84 -13.66
C CYS A 10 4.55 18.83 -14.83
N THR A 11 3.50 18.87 -15.65
CA THR A 11 3.33 19.77 -16.79
C THR A 11 2.32 20.87 -16.41
N ASP A 12 2.68 22.14 -16.63
CA ASP A 12 1.87 23.33 -16.31
C ASP A 12 1.22 23.27 -14.92
N PRO A 13 1.99 23.42 -13.83
CA PRO A 13 1.48 23.25 -12.48
C PRO A 13 0.52 24.38 -12.09
N GLN A 14 -0.78 24.07 -12.06
CA GLN A 14 -1.83 25.00 -11.61
C GLN A 14 -2.22 24.82 -10.14
N SER A 15 -1.64 23.84 -9.45
CA SER A 15 -1.91 23.56 -8.03
C SER A 15 -0.68 22.97 -7.37
N THR A 16 -0.46 23.36 -6.11
CA THR A 16 0.66 22.90 -5.30
C THR A 16 0.22 22.64 -3.87
N PHE A 17 0.92 21.76 -3.17
CA PHE A 17 0.69 21.46 -1.76
C PHE A 17 1.97 21.71 -0.97
N SER A 18 1.87 22.37 0.18
CA SER A 18 3.04 22.57 1.02
C SER A 18 3.50 21.27 1.68
N PHE A 19 4.78 21.20 2.02
CA PHE A 19 5.35 20.05 2.72
C PHE A 19 4.71 19.86 4.10
N ASP A 20 4.32 20.95 4.76
CA ASP A 20 3.63 20.90 6.06
C ASP A 20 2.26 20.23 5.94
N VAL A 21 1.49 20.56 4.90
CA VAL A 21 0.21 19.88 4.62
C VAL A 21 0.43 18.39 4.38
N LEU A 22 1.47 18.00 3.64
CA LEU A 22 1.78 16.59 3.36
C LEU A 22 2.32 15.84 4.58
N ASN A 23 3.06 16.51 5.47
CA ASN A 23 3.51 15.94 6.73
C ASN A 23 2.34 15.76 7.72
N ASP A 24 1.46 16.75 7.85
CA ASP A 24 0.25 16.66 8.68
C ASP A 24 -0.67 15.56 8.17
N TRP A 25 -0.86 15.46 6.85
CA TRP A 25 -1.59 14.34 6.24
C TRP A 25 -1.01 12.99 6.62
N HIS A 26 0.32 12.84 6.59
CA HIS A 26 0.98 11.59 6.93
C HIS A 26 0.71 11.18 8.39
N ILE A 27 0.78 12.13 9.33
CA ILE A 27 0.49 11.86 10.74
C ILE A 27 -1.01 11.62 10.98
N SER A 28 -1.87 12.44 10.37
CA SER A 28 -3.34 12.34 10.49
C SER A 28 -3.86 10.99 9.98
N THR A 29 -3.31 10.46 8.90
CA THR A 29 -3.67 9.13 8.38
C THR A 29 -3.17 8.00 9.27
N LEU A 30 -1.93 8.08 9.79
CA LEU A 30 -1.36 7.06 10.65
C LEU A 30 -2.06 6.98 12.02
N GLN A 31 -2.30 8.12 12.66
CA GLN A 31 -2.86 8.18 14.01
C GLN A 31 -4.39 8.20 14.02
N GLY A 32 -4.99 9.05 13.19
CA GLY A 32 -6.43 9.31 13.19
C GLY A 32 -7.22 8.49 12.17
N LYS A 33 -6.55 7.74 11.28
CA LYS A 33 -7.17 7.06 10.14
C LYS A 33 -8.05 8.01 9.31
N THR A 34 -7.67 9.28 9.26
CA THR A 34 -8.45 10.35 8.63
C THR A 34 -8.57 10.10 7.13
N SER A 35 -9.78 10.21 6.59
CA SER A 35 -9.99 10.12 5.15
C SER A 35 -9.44 11.37 4.45
N ALA A 36 -9.09 11.27 3.16
CA ALA A 36 -8.65 12.45 2.40
C ALA A 36 -9.73 13.52 2.30
N TYR A 37 -10.98 13.08 2.26
CA TYR A 37 -12.14 13.95 2.28
C TYR A 37 -12.21 14.79 3.57
N ASP A 38 -12.10 14.14 4.73
CA ASP A 38 -12.14 14.81 6.02
C ASP A 38 -10.92 15.69 6.23
N PHE A 39 -9.75 15.26 5.74
CA PHE A 39 -8.53 16.06 5.82
C PHE A 39 -8.62 17.33 4.97
N VAL A 40 -9.11 17.25 3.73
CA VAL A 40 -9.33 18.44 2.89
C VAL A 40 -10.38 19.36 3.52
N ARG A 41 -11.43 18.81 4.16
CA ARG A 41 -12.39 19.62 4.93
C ARG A 41 -11.77 20.27 6.15
N LYS A 42 -10.86 19.60 6.86
CA LYS A 42 -10.05 20.20 7.94
C LYS A 42 -9.26 21.39 7.39
N LEU A 43 -8.60 21.27 6.24
CA LEU A 43 -7.90 22.39 5.61
C LEU A 43 -8.82 23.57 5.31
N ARG A 44 -10.03 23.32 4.77
CA ARG A 44 -11.03 24.38 4.54
C ARG A 44 -11.41 25.09 5.84
N ARG A 45 -11.62 24.33 6.92
CA ARG A 45 -11.96 24.90 8.24
C ARG A 45 -10.83 25.70 8.87
N LEU A 46 -9.58 25.32 8.62
CA LEU A 46 -8.42 26.10 9.07
C LEU A 46 -8.32 27.44 8.34
N SER A 47 -8.77 27.52 7.08
CA SER A 47 -8.83 28.76 6.31
C SER A 47 -10.04 29.63 6.69
N ASP A 48 -11.24 29.05 6.71
CA ASP A 48 -12.47 29.70 7.15
C ASP A 48 -13.41 28.65 7.76
N ASN A 49 -13.60 28.72 9.08
CA ASN A 49 -14.42 27.76 9.80
C ASN A 49 -15.93 28.09 9.74
N VAL A 50 -16.31 29.28 9.27
CA VAL A 50 -17.69 29.75 9.17
C VAL A 50 -18.25 29.44 7.79
N PHE A 51 -17.54 29.85 6.73
CA PHE A 51 -17.99 29.69 5.34
C PHE A 51 -17.08 28.75 4.56
N THR A 52 -16.91 27.52 5.06
CA THR A 52 -16.05 26.49 4.46
C THR A 52 -16.34 26.17 2.98
N GLY A 53 -17.56 26.42 2.51
CA GLY A 53 -17.97 26.23 1.11
C GLY A 53 -17.42 27.32 0.18
N ASN A 54 -17.09 28.49 0.74
CA ASN A 54 -16.56 29.64 -0.01
C ASN A 54 -15.04 29.63 -0.09
N VAL A 55 -14.34 28.73 0.61
CA VAL A 55 -12.89 28.58 0.53
C VAL A 55 -12.53 27.91 -0.80
N PRO A 56 -11.96 28.63 -1.77
CA PRO A 56 -11.52 28.02 -3.02
C PRO A 56 -10.29 27.17 -2.72
N VAL A 57 -10.45 25.86 -2.81
CA VAL A 57 -9.32 24.91 -2.72
C VAL A 57 -8.77 24.54 -4.12
N SER A 58 -9.29 25.19 -5.16
CA SER A 58 -8.84 25.15 -6.55
C SER A 58 -9.14 26.50 -7.20
N PHE A 59 -8.36 26.89 -8.21
CA PHE A 59 -8.48 28.17 -8.94
C PHE A 59 -9.93 28.39 -9.47
N PRO A 60 -10.41 29.65 -9.65
CA PRO A 60 -11.84 29.94 -9.89
C PRO A 60 -12.36 29.62 -11.30
N VAL A 61 -11.66 28.77 -12.06
CA VAL A 61 -12.05 28.45 -13.44
C VAL A 61 -12.69 27.06 -13.44
N LEU A 62 -13.99 27.03 -13.74
CA LEU A 62 -14.90 25.87 -13.84
C LEU A 62 -15.43 25.34 -12.51
N SER A 63 -16.64 25.80 -12.19
CA SER A 63 -17.48 25.48 -11.03
C SER A 63 -17.87 24.00 -10.85
N ASP A 64 -17.37 23.05 -11.65
CA ASP A 64 -17.77 21.64 -11.56
C ASP A 64 -16.67 20.59 -11.82
N VAL A 65 -15.39 20.96 -12.03
CA VAL A 65 -14.41 20.01 -12.65
C VAL A 65 -13.14 19.68 -11.85
N LEU A 66 -12.79 20.38 -10.77
CA LEU A 66 -11.61 19.98 -9.96
C LEU A 66 -11.94 19.81 -8.49
N ASP A 67 -12.31 18.59 -8.12
CA ASP A 67 -12.21 18.14 -6.73
C ASP A 67 -10.71 18.06 -6.35
N PRO A 68 -10.17 18.97 -5.52
CA PRO A 68 -8.77 18.97 -5.13
C PRO A 68 -8.39 17.68 -4.40
N ILE A 69 -9.36 16.91 -3.90
CA ILE A 69 -9.12 15.60 -3.29
C ILE A 69 -8.42 14.67 -4.28
N LYS A 70 -8.77 14.69 -5.58
CA LYS A 70 -8.12 13.81 -6.57
C LYS A 70 -6.65 14.14 -6.75
N GLN A 71 -6.34 15.43 -6.94
CA GLN A 71 -4.97 15.92 -7.05
C GLN A 71 -4.19 15.70 -5.76
N PHE A 72 -4.81 16.00 -4.61
CA PHE A 72 -4.22 15.77 -3.30
C PHE A 72 -3.90 14.29 -3.08
N MET A 73 -4.82 13.38 -3.42
CA MET A 73 -4.60 11.94 -3.30
C MET A 73 -3.47 11.44 -4.18
N PHE A 74 -3.33 11.98 -5.39
CA PHE A 74 -2.19 11.67 -6.25
C PHE A 74 -0.87 12.10 -5.60
N VAL A 75 -0.78 13.35 -5.15
CA VAL A 75 0.42 13.88 -4.47
C VAL A 75 0.71 13.13 -3.18
N ALA A 76 -0.31 12.81 -2.39
CA ALA A 76 -0.19 12.07 -1.14
C ALA A 76 0.39 10.66 -1.35
N ARG A 77 0.01 9.97 -2.43
CA ARG A 77 0.57 8.67 -2.81
C ARG A 77 2.06 8.79 -3.16
N ILE A 78 2.42 9.79 -3.99
CA ILE A 78 3.82 10.06 -4.34
C ILE A 78 4.62 10.44 -3.10
N TRP A 79 4.08 11.30 -2.23
CA TRP A 79 4.73 11.70 -0.99
C TRP A 79 5.01 10.49 -0.08
N THR A 80 4.07 9.55 0.01
CA THR A 80 4.25 8.32 0.78
C THR A 80 5.40 7.48 0.24
N LEU A 81 5.49 7.33 -1.10
CA LEU A 81 6.62 6.67 -1.76
C LEU A 81 7.94 7.40 -1.44
N LEU A 82 8.01 8.71 -1.64
CA LEU A 82 9.22 9.51 -1.38
C LEU A 82 9.66 9.40 0.08
N LYS A 83 8.72 9.38 1.04
CA LYS A 83 9.03 9.16 2.46
C LYS A 83 9.55 7.75 2.72
N ALA A 84 9.10 6.73 1.99
CA ALA A 84 9.63 5.38 2.09
C ALA A 84 11.05 5.28 1.50
N GLU A 85 11.29 5.85 0.32
CA GLU A 85 12.62 5.95 -0.32
C GLU A 85 13.63 6.72 0.53
N LYS A 86 13.21 7.83 1.15
CA LYS A 86 14.06 8.58 2.06
C LYS A 86 14.43 7.73 3.29
N ARG A 87 13.46 6.98 3.84
CA ARG A 87 13.66 6.11 5.01
C ARG A 87 14.53 4.89 4.72
N SER A 88 14.50 4.34 3.52
CA SER A 88 15.39 3.24 3.12
C SER A 88 16.84 3.70 2.92
N GLY A 89 17.08 5.01 2.93
CA GLY A 89 18.40 5.59 2.73
C GLY A 89 18.91 5.45 1.30
N LYS A 90 18.07 5.00 0.34
CA LYS A 90 18.50 4.76 -1.05
C LYS A 90 19.17 5.98 -1.69
N ALA A 91 18.66 7.18 -1.40
CA ALA A 91 19.22 8.43 -1.89
C ALA A 91 20.63 8.75 -1.33
N TYR A 92 21.11 8.02 -0.32
CA TYR A 92 22.39 8.24 0.34
C TYR A 92 23.34 7.05 0.07
N LEU A 93 24.19 7.18 -0.96
CA LEU A 93 25.24 6.20 -1.28
C LEU A 93 24.74 4.74 -1.36
N GLY A 94 23.55 4.50 -1.93
CA GLY A 94 22.99 3.14 -2.05
C GLY A 94 22.30 2.59 -0.79
N GLY A 95 22.32 3.32 0.33
CA GLY A 95 21.48 3.06 1.51
C GLY A 95 21.62 1.65 2.09
N MET A 96 20.47 1.05 2.43
CA MET A 96 20.40 -0.32 2.97
C MET A 96 21.00 -1.39 2.05
N ASN A 97 21.17 -1.13 0.74
CA ASN A 97 21.77 -2.11 -0.17
C ASN A 97 23.25 -2.35 0.16
N ILE A 98 23.96 -1.34 0.67
CA ILE A 98 25.37 -1.50 1.07
C ILE A 98 25.47 -2.15 2.45
N LEU A 99 24.63 -1.69 3.39
CA LEU A 99 24.69 -2.17 4.76
C LEU A 99 24.23 -3.62 4.90
N ASN A 100 23.27 -4.05 4.08
CA ASN A 100 22.68 -5.38 4.14
C ASN A 100 22.61 -6.00 2.72
N PRO A 101 23.74 -6.45 2.15
CA PRO A 101 23.79 -6.99 0.78
C PRO A 101 22.96 -8.27 0.58
N SER A 102 22.64 -8.98 1.67
CA SER A 102 21.79 -10.16 1.65
C SER A 102 20.30 -9.83 1.40
N ARG A 103 19.89 -8.56 1.55
CA ARG A 103 18.51 -8.13 1.30
C ARG A 103 18.27 -7.91 -0.20
N PRO A 104 17.00 -8.03 -0.67
CA PRO A 104 16.65 -7.63 -2.02
C PRO A 104 17.08 -6.19 -2.30
N LYS A 105 17.76 -5.98 -3.43
CA LYS A 105 18.21 -4.65 -3.83
C LYS A 105 17.02 -3.72 -4.05
N ASP A 106 17.22 -2.44 -3.74
CA ASP A 106 16.25 -1.36 -3.98
C ASP A 106 14.92 -1.51 -3.22
N THR A 107 14.91 -2.37 -2.19
CA THR A 107 13.76 -2.52 -1.30
C THR A 107 13.59 -1.30 -0.40
N VAL A 108 12.34 -0.89 -0.24
CA VAL A 108 11.90 0.11 0.74
C VAL A 108 11.09 -0.54 1.88
N GLN A 109 11.13 -1.86 1.95
CA GLN A 109 10.48 -2.64 2.98
C GLN A 109 11.11 -2.37 4.35
N VAL A 110 10.27 -2.17 5.36
CA VAL A 110 10.70 -2.15 6.75
C VAL A 110 10.70 -3.58 7.28
N LEU A 111 11.87 -4.11 7.57
CA LEU A 111 12.01 -5.43 8.21
C LEU A 111 11.91 -5.30 9.73
N CYS A 112 11.51 -6.41 10.37
CA CYS A 112 11.49 -6.49 11.82
C CYS A 112 12.93 -6.41 12.36
N PRO A 113 13.24 -5.47 13.28
CA PRO A 113 14.56 -5.40 13.88
C PRO A 113 14.85 -6.54 14.87
N ILE A 114 13.81 -7.23 15.33
CA ILE A 114 13.90 -8.31 16.33
C ILE A 114 14.00 -9.68 15.65
N CYS A 115 13.45 -9.84 14.43
CA CYS A 115 13.50 -11.11 13.74
C CYS A 115 14.96 -11.50 13.42
N PRO A 116 15.29 -12.80 13.53
CA PRO A 116 16.58 -13.31 13.10
C PRO A 116 16.83 -13.03 11.61
N GLU A 117 17.90 -12.30 11.34
CA GLU A 117 18.45 -12.01 10.02
C GLU A 117 19.88 -12.57 9.98
N ALA A 118 20.03 -13.66 9.22
CA ALA A 118 21.28 -14.40 9.09
C ALA A 118 22.41 -13.50 8.56
N GLY A 119 23.51 -13.44 9.31
CA GLY A 119 24.66 -12.59 9.00
C GLY A 119 24.50 -11.12 9.43
N VAL A 120 23.38 -10.75 10.06
CA VAL A 120 23.15 -9.40 10.58
C VAL A 120 23.05 -9.41 12.10
N ASN A 121 22.03 -10.07 12.66
CA ASN A 121 21.83 -10.18 14.11
C ASN A 121 21.86 -11.62 14.63
N VAL A 122 21.96 -12.62 13.74
CA VAL A 122 22.20 -14.03 14.09
C VAL A 122 23.26 -14.64 13.18
N PRO A 123 23.94 -15.74 13.58
CA PRO A 123 24.91 -16.42 12.73
C PRO A 123 24.30 -16.91 11.41
N PRO A 124 25.07 -16.96 10.29
CA PRO A 124 24.57 -17.40 8.99
C PRO A 124 23.88 -18.78 9.00
N GLN A 125 24.29 -19.65 9.90
CA GLN A 125 23.80 -21.03 10.02
C GLN A 125 22.40 -21.12 10.67
N TRP A 126 21.84 -19.99 11.13
CA TRP A 126 20.52 -19.92 11.74
C TRP A 126 19.39 -20.40 10.80
N LEU A 127 19.56 -20.28 9.48
CA LEU A 127 18.57 -20.70 8.48
C LEU A 127 18.27 -22.21 8.47
N GLN A 128 19.03 -23.03 9.21
CA GLN A 128 18.81 -24.48 9.34
C GLN A 128 17.70 -24.83 10.36
N GLN A 129 17.10 -23.84 11.02
CA GLN A 129 16.01 -24.04 11.99
C GLN A 129 14.67 -24.43 11.34
N PRO A 130 13.78 -25.16 12.04
CA PRO A 130 12.54 -25.70 11.48
C PRO A 130 11.58 -24.62 10.92
N PRO A 131 10.89 -24.89 9.78
CA PRO A 131 9.95 -23.94 9.16
C PRO A 131 8.73 -23.56 10.01
N ALA A 132 8.45 -24.30 11.09
CA ALA A 132 7.27 -24.13 11.94
C ALA A 132 7.17 -22.77 12.66
N LEU A 133 8.22 -21.95 12.62
CA LEU A 133 8.26 -20.59 13.21
C LEU A 133 7.81 -19.49 12.23
N ARG A 134 7.32 -19.83 11.04
CA ARG A 134 6.86 -18.87 10.04
C ARG A 134 5.35 -18.67 10.16
N PHE A 135 4.94 -17.54 10.70
CA PHE A 135 3.53 -17.18 10.84
C PHE A 135 2.99 -16.55 9.55
N VAL A 136 1.77 -16.93 9.18
CA VAL A 136 1.02 -16.36 8.06
C VAL A 136 -0.28 -15.80 8.60
N ASN A 137 -0.52 -14.51 8.42
CA ASN A 137 -1.75 -13.85 8.81
C ASN A 137 -2.60 -13.51 7.58
N LEU A 138 -3.87 -13.91 7.59
CA LEU A 138 -4.81 -13.59 6.51
C LEU A 138 -5.50 -12.26 6.82
N ILE A 139 -5.38 -11.28 5.92
CA ILE A 139 -6.10 -10.00 6.04
C ILE A 139 -6.93 -9.77 4.78
N ASN A 140 -8.23 -10.02 4.86
CA ASN A 140 -9.12 -9.95 3.70
C ASN A 140 -9.57 -8.51 3.39
N TYR A 141 -9.11 -7.96 2.26
CA TYR A 141 -9.67 -6.75 1.66
C TYR A 141 -10.08 -7.03 0.21
N GLY A 142 -11.23 -6.52 -0.22
CA GLY A 142 -11.70 -6.61 -1.60
C GLY A 142 -11.38 -5.33 -2.36
N LYS A 143 -10.89 -5.45 -3.60
CA LYS A 143 -10.65 -4.30 -4.49
C LYS A 143 -11.28 -4.54 -5.86
N LYS A 144 -11.83 -3.47 -6.43
CA LYS A 144 -12.16 -3.43 -7.86
C LYS A 144 -10.85 -3.26 -8.64
N ASN A 145 -10.71 -4.00 -9.73
CA ASN A 145 -9.52 -3.94 -10.57
C ASN A 145 -9.66 -2.76 -11.55
N ASP A 146 -8.64 -1.91 -11.63
CA ASP A 146 -8.50 -0.84 -12.61
C ASP A 146 -7.18 -1.06 -13.35
N SER A 147 -7.24 -1.22 -14.68
CA SER A 147 -6.06 -1.50 -15.50
C SER A 147 -5.03 -0.37 -15.49
N ASN A 148 -5.42 0.84 -15.09
CA ASN A 148 -4.52 1.99 -14.97
C ASN A 148 -3.92 2.15 -13.56
N ASP A 149 -4.37 1.37 -12.57
CA ASP A 149 -3.87 1.43 -11.19
C ASP A 149 -2.58 0.60 -11.05
N VAL A 150 -1.48 1.17 -11.50
CA VAL A 150 -0.14 0.55 -11.42
C VAL A 150 0.51 0.80 -10.06
N SER A 151 1.20 -0.23 -9.53
CA SER A 151 1.90 -0.12 -8.25
C SER A 151 3.10 0.83 -8.32
N LEU A 152 3.09 1.90 -7.53
CA LEU A 152 4.22 2.82 -7.37
C LEU A 152 5.46 2.16 -6.74
N PHE A 153 5.26 1.11 -5.95
CA PHE A 153 6.36 0.35 -5.35
C PHE A 153 6.90 -0.73 -6.29
N ALA A 154 6.13 -1.19 -7.28
CA ALA A 154 6.55 -2.11 -8.33
C ALA A 154 7.40 -3.30 -7.80
N GLY A 155 6.93 -3.99 -6.77
CA GLY A 155 7.65 -5.15 -6.19
C GLY A 155 8.68 -4.83 -5.11
N ARG A 156 8.96 -3.54 -4.84
CA ARG A 156 10.05 -3.11 -3.95
C ARG A 156 9.66 -2.96 -2.48
N ALA A 157 8.45 -3.37 -2.12
CA ALA A 157 7.93 -3.30 -0.76
C ALA A 157 7.36 -4.68 -0.36
N TYR A 158 6.16 -4.72 0.20
CA TYR A 158 5.58 -5.96 0.73
C TYR A 158 4.93 -6.84 -0.34
N MET A 159 4.52 -6.29 -1.47
CA MET A 159 3.93 -7.05 -2.58
C MET A 159 4.99 -7.35 -3.65
N ALA A 160 4.88 -8.51 -4.28
CA ALA A 160 5.69 -8.86 -5.45
C ALA A 160 5.36 -7.97 -6.66
N GLU A 161 6.27 -7.94 -7.63
CA GLU A 161 6.02 -7.26 -8.91
C GLU A 161 4.91 -7.99 -9.68
N GLU A 162 4.01 -7.21 -10.27
CA GLU A 162 2.73 -7.73 -10.76
C GLU A 162 2.89 -8.71 -11.93
N SER A 163 3.79 -8.43 -12.89
CA SER A 163 4.00 -9.30 -14.04
C SER A 163 4.65 -10.63 -13.65
N SER A 164 5.63 -10.59 -12.74
CA SER A 164 6.28 -11.75 -12.15
C SER A 164 5.28 -12.62 -11.37
N PHE A 165 4.40 -11.99 -10.59
CA PHE A 165 3.37 -12.71 -9.84
C PHE A 165 2.31 -13.34 -10.76
N LYS A 166 1.87 -12.62 -11.80
CA LYS A 166 0.97 -13.16 -12.83
C LYS A 166 1.59 -14.36 -13.55
N HIS A 167 2.87 -14.28 -13.90
CA HIS A 167 3.60 -15.39 -14.51
C HIS A 167 3.65 -16.59 -13.57
N TYR A 168 4.01 -16.38 -12.29
CA TYR A 168 3.99 -17.44 -11.27
C TYR A 168 2.60 -18.09 -11.17
N LEU A 169 1.52 -17.31 -11.07
CA LEU A 169 0.16 -17.85 -10.98
C LEU A 169 -0.24 -18.70 -12.20
N ALA A 170 0.33 -18.45 -13.38
CA ALA A 170 0.11 -19.28 -14.57
C ALA A 170 0.81 -20.64 -14.48
N THR A 171 1.88 -20.76 -13.68
CA THR A 171 2.64 -22.01 -13.50
C THR A 171 2.11 -22.90 -12.37
N VAL A 172 1.39 -22.33 -11.39
CA VAL A 172 0.91 -23.08 -10.24
C VAL A 172 -0.37 -23.86 -10.61
N PRO A 173 -0.42 -25.18 -10.33
CA PRO A 173 -1.64 -25.97 -10.49
C PRO A 173 -2.77 -25.36 -9.66
N GLN A 174 -3.87 -25.05 -10.32
CA GLN A 174 -5.02 -24.44 -9.66
C GLN A 174 -5.78 -25.51 -8.91
N ILE A 175 -5.56 -25.61 -7.61
CA ILE A 175 -6.32 -26.50 -6.73
C ILE A 175 -7.72 -25.89 -6.59
N GLN A 176 -8.62 -26.23 -7.51
CA GLN A 176 -10.04 -26.04 -7.26
C GLN A 176 -10.40 -26.87 -6.02
N LYS A 177 -10.80 -26.20 -4.93
CA LYS A 177 -11.48 -26.90 -3.84
C LYS A 177 -12.71 -27.56 -4.45
N ASP A 178 -12.71 -28.89 -4.46
CA ASP A 178 -13.85 -29.67 -4.88
C ASP A 178 -15.11 -29.08 -4.26
N LYS A 179 -16.15 -28.96 -5.10
CA LYS A 179 -17.49 -28.62 -4.63
C LYS A 179 -17.80 -29.58 -3.50
N ALA A 180 -18.01 -29.09 -2.28
CA ALA A 180 -18.41 -29.95 -1.18
C ALA A 180 -19.65 -30.73 -1.63
N ILE A 181 -19.54 -32.06 -1.74
CA ILE A 181 -20.58 -32.97 -2.26
C ILE A 181 -21.80 -33.01 -1.33
N CYS A 182 -21.73 -32.32 -0.18
CA CYS A 182 -22.83 -32.21 0.76
C CYS A 182 -23.86 -31.15 0.30
N ASN A 183 -25.00 -31.63 -0.20
CA ASN A 183 -26.15 -30.84 -0.66
C ASN A 183 -26.77 -29.88 0.40
N HIS A 184 -26.39 -29.98 1.67
CA HIS A 184 -26.99 -29.19 2.76
C HIS A 184 -26.13 -28.00 3.24
N LEU A 185 -24.89 -27.83 2.76
CA LEU A 185 -24.04 -26.70 3.11
C LEU A 185 -24.28 -25.49 2.20
N LYS A 186 -25.55 -25.03 2.10
CA LYS A 186 -25.93 -23.82 1.33
C LYS A 186 -25.08 -22.60 1.73
N VAL A 187 -24.71 -22.49 3.01
CA VAL A 187 -23.90 -21.37 3.55
C VAL A 187 -22.48 -21.35 2.96
N VAL A 188 -21.83 -22.50 2.77
CA VAL A 188 -20.48 -22.57 2.19
C VAL A 188 -20.52 -22.24 0.69
N ASN A 189 -21.56 -22.70 -0.01
CA ASN A 189 -21.73 -22.47 -1.44
C ASN A 189 -22.18 -21.03 -1.78
N SER A 190 -22.94 -20.36 -0.91
CA SER A 190 -23.41 -18.98 -1.11
C SER A 190 -22.42 -17.93 -0.61
N ALA A 191 -21.65 -18.20 0.46
CA ALA A 191 -20.68 -17.26 1.02
C ALA A 191 -19.55 -16.89 0.06
N ASN A 192 -19.14 -17.82 -0.81
CA ASN A 192 -17.98 -17.63 -1.68
C ASN A 192 -18.31 -16.98 -3.04
N ARG A 193 -19.54 -17.08 -3.58
CA ARG A 193 -19.85 -16.58 -4.92
C ARG A 193 -20.57 -15.24 -4.94
N ALA A 194 -21.44 -14.96 -3.97
CA ALA A 194 -22.16 -13.69 -3.91
C ALA A 194 -21.27 -12.55 -3.40
N LYS A 195 -20.38 -12.83 -2.44
CA LYS A 195 -19.52 -11.83 -1.78
C LYS A 195 -18.47 -11.19 -2.71
N PHE A 196 -17.98 -11.94 -3.69
CA PHE A 196 -16.85 -11.53 -4.54
C PHE A 196 -17.25 -11.22 -5.99
N LYS A 197 -18.55 -11.07 -6.26
CA LYS A 197 -19.04 -10.75 -7.61
C LYS A 197 -18.48 -9.40 -8.07
N ASN A 198 -17.91 -9.36 -9.28
CA ASN A 198 -17.28 -8.17 -9.89
C ASN A 198 -16.04 -7.63 -9.16
N MET A 199 -15.33 -8.46 -8.38
CA MET A 199 -14.04 -8.08 -7.78
C MET A 199 -12.90 -8.84 -8.46
N GLY A 200 -11.85 -8.11 -8.86
CA GLY A 200 -10.64 -8.72 -9.43
C GLY A 200 -9.69 -9.25 -8.37
N VAL A 201 -9.74 -8.68 -7.15
CA VAL A 201 -9.06 -9.19 -5.97
C VAL A 201 -10.10 -9.46 -4.88
N THR A 202 -10.13 -10.70 -4.44
CA THR A 202 -11.08 -11.26 -3.46
C THR A 202 -10.58 -11.19 -2.02
N GLY A 203 -9.27 -11.05 -1.82
CA GLY A 203 -8.64 -10.97 -0.51
C GLY A 203 -7.15 -10.67 -0.62
N VAL A 204 -6.47 -10.57 0.51
CA VAL A 204 -5.00 -10.43 0.59
C VAL A 204 -4.48 -11.37 1.67
N VAL A 205 -3.42 -12.12 1.39
CA VAL A 205 -2.70 -12.89 2.42
C VAL A 205 -1.45 -12.12 2.78
N THR A 206 -1.10 -12.07 4.06
CA THR A 206 0.11 -11.39 4.53
C THR A 206 0.93 -12.29 5.45
N CYS A 207 2.16 -12.59 5.07
CA CYS A 207 3.12 -13.20 5.97
C CYS A 207 3.68 -12.11 6.88
N GLN A 208 3.64 -12.33 8.18
CA GLN A 208 4.21 -11.42 9.17
C GLN A 208 4.82 -12.19 10.32
N CYS A 209 5.77 -11.57 11.00
CA CYS A 209 6.27 -12.10 12.27
C CYS A 209 5.34 -11.78 13.45
N ASP A 210 5.57 -12.43 14.58
CA ASP A 210 4.85 -12.18 15.84
C ASP A 210 5.05 -10.77 16.39
N HIS A 211 6.11 -10.07 15.95
CA HIS A 211 6.35 -8.67 16.30
C HIS A 211 5.52 -7.69 15.47
N GLY A 212 4.64 -8.18 14.58
CA GLY A 212 3.72 -7.35 13.80
C GLY A 212 4.30 -6.70 12.54
N PHE A 213 5.48 -7.13 12.10
CA PHE A 213 6.08 -6.65 10.84
C PHE A 213 5.75 -7.59 9.69
N ILE A 214 5.29 -6.99 8.59
CA ILE A 214 4.94 -7.69 7.36
C ILE A 214 6.19 -8.06 6.58
N TRP A 215 6.31 -9.33 6.21
CA TRP A 215 7.35 -9.85 5.31
C TRP A 215 6.92 -9.87 3.86
N SER A 216 5.68 -10.23 3.58
CA SER A 216 5.17 -10.26 2.22
C SER A 216 3.65 -10.27 2.22
N SER A 217 3.05 -9.71 1.18
CA SER A 217 1.62 -9.75 0.92
C SER A 217 1.35 -10.19 -0.51
N VAL A 218 0.28 -10.95 -0.71
CA VAL A 218 -0.17 -11.39 -2.04
C VAL A 218 -1.68 -11.21 -2.17
N ASP A 219 -2.10 -10.79 -3.36
CA ASP A 219 -3.52 -10.69 -3.71
C ASP A 219 -4.10 -12.07 -3.99
N LEU A 220 -5.29 -12.33 -3.46
CA LEU A 220 -6.10 -13.52 -3.72
C LEU A 220 -7.12 -13.20 -4.79
N VAL A 221 -7.13 -13.95 -5.89
CA VAL A 221 -7.93 -13.60 -7.09
C VAL A 221 -9.11 -14.55 -7.32
N ARG A 222 -9.19 -15.68 -6.60
CA ARG A 222 -10.22 -16.71 -6.82
C ARG A 222 -11.05 -17.08 -5.60
N GLY A 223 -11.09 -16.23 -4.57
CA GLY A 223 -11.73 -16.56 -3.29
C GLY A 223 -10.98 -17.65 -2.52
N GLU A 224 -9.66 -17.70 -2.71
CA GLU A 224 -8.77 -18.50 -1.89
C GLU A 224 -8.92 -18.11 -0.41
N LYS A 225 -8.61 -19.04 0.50
CA LYS A 225 -8.60 -18.82 1.95
C LYS A 225 -7.30 -19.34 2.50
#